data_AF-A0A7Y8WQ32-F1
#
_entry.id   AF-A0A7Y8WQ32-F1
#
_cell.length_a   1.000
_cell.length_b   1.000
_cell.length_c   1.000
_cell.angle_alpha   90.00
_cell.angle_beta   90.00
_cell.angle_gamma   90.00
#
_symmetry.space_group_name_H-M   'P 1'
#
loop_
_entity.id
_entity.type
_entity.pdbx_description
1 polymer ?
#
loop_
_entity_poly.entity_id
_entity_poly.type
_entity_poly.pdbx_seq_one_letter_code
_entity_poly.pdbx_strand_id
1 'polypeptide(L)'
;MLKAINEEYQGNGISRSTFKRMIIKAKDLGILTIYEAERKNGSQSSNLYSFNRFPQCEPPKAKKLYQPKETNNLLKTNKQKSNKRNEARIELDHTFVSDKVPQAFIQLVKYFFSDAKTIEEYWHMVQIAAFRFECDQHAGDVLTLIIQSFKQLICKLKSTKTVVKPIAFFYGIVTNKLKEIFLHQLFEVRESKPIHFVLQSGEVMYYDWLHSES
;
A
#
# COMPACT_ATOMS: atom_id res chain seq x y z
N MET A 1 41.24 -2.22 5.75
CA MET A 1 39.93 -1.88 6.36
C MET A 1 38.75 -2.20 5.44
N LEU A 2 38.62 -1.61 4.25
CA LEU A 2 37.49 -1.89 3.34
C LEU A 2 37.33 -3.37 2.96
N LYS A 3 38.46 -4.07 2.74
CA LYS A 3 38.47 -5.52 2.52
C LYS A 3 37.91 -6.30 3.71
N ALA A 4 38.28 -5.91 4.94
CA ALA A 4 37.79 -6.52 6.18
C ALA A 4 36.31 -6.20 6.49
N ILE A 5 35.77 -5.08 5.98
CA ILE A 5 34.35 -4.72 6.12
C ILE A 5 33.48 -5.57 5.20
N ASN A 6 34.00 -5.93 4.02
CA ASN A 6 33.31 -6.74 3.03
C ASN A 6 33.57 -8.25 3.20
N GLU A 7 34.38 -8.62 4.20
CA GLU A 7 34.65 -10.01 4.54
C GLU A 7 33.38 -10.60 5.17
N GLU A 8 32.92 -11.73 4.65
CA GLU A 8 31.68 -12.36 5.10
C GLU A 8 31.84 -12.88 6.52
N TYR A 9 31.16 -12.23 7.47
CA TYR A 9 30.98 -12.75 8.80
C TYR A 9 29.62 -13.47 8.85
N GLN A 10 29.66 -14.81 9.00
CA GLN A 10 28.46 -15.67 9.06
C GLN A 10 27.48 -15.46 7.89
N GLY A 11 27.98 -15.27 6.66
CA GLY A 11 27.16 -15.09 5.46
C GLY A 11 26.57 -13.68 5.29
N ASN A 12 26.88 -12.73 6.17
CA ASN A 12 26.34 -11.37 6.14
C ASN A 12 27.45 -10.33 5.94
N GLY A 13 27.97 -10.22 4.72
CA GLY A 13 28.90 -9.16 4.34
C GLY A 13 28.24 -7.77 4.37
N ILE A 14 28.90 -6.77 4.96
CA ILE A 14 28.38 -5.40 5.01
C ILE A 14 28.90 -4.62 3.81
N SER A 15 28.00 -4.16 2.94
CA SER A 15 28.39 -3.32 1.81
C SER A 15 29.02 -2.00 2.26
N ARG A 16 29.96 -1.48 1.47
CA ARG A 16 30.62 -0.19 1.74
C ARG A 16 29.65 0.97 1.97
N SER A 17 28.54 1.03 1.23
CA SER A 17 27.52 2.05 1.38
C SER A 17 26.81 1.97 2.74
N THR A 18 26.56 0.75 3.22
CA THR A 18 26.00 0.49 4.54
C THR A 18 26.96 0.90 5.65
N PHE A 19 28.23 0.52 5.52
CA PHE A 19 29.26 0.93 6.47
C PHE A 19 29.41 2.46 6.52
N LYS A 20 29.42 3.15 5.37
CA LYS A 20 29.46 4.62 5.33
C LYS A 20 28.27 5.25 6.06
N ARG A 21 27.05 4.72 5.85
CA ARG A 21 25.83 5.19 6.56
C ARG A 21 25.92 4.97 8.07
N MET A 22 26.44 3.83 8.50
CA MET A 22 26.64 3.51 9.91
C MET A 22 27.60 4.52 10.57
N ILE A 23 28.75 4.76 9.95
CA ILE A 23 29.76 5.68 10.48
C ILE A 23 29.24 7.11 10.63
N ILE A 24 28.45 7.61 9.65
CA ILE A 24 27.81 8.93 9.73
C ILE A 24 26.90 9.00 10.97
N LYS A 25 26.02 8.00 11.16
CA LYS A 25 25.12 7.96 12.31
C LYS A 25 25.89 7.88 13.64
N ALA A 26 26.95 7.09 13.71
CA ALA A 26 27.74 6.96 14.93
C ALA A 26 28.50 8.24 15.28
N LYS A 27 28.93 9.01 14.27
CA LYS A 27 29.48 10.36 14.44
C LYS A 27 28.42 11.33 14.97
N ASP A 28 27.22 11.33 14.38
CA ASP A 28 26.11 12.20 14.81
C ASP A 28 25.66 11.92 16.24
N LEU A 29 25.70 10.65 16.65
CA LEU A 29 25.40 10.21 18.02
C LEU A 29 26.54 10.47 19.02
N GLY A 30 27.69 11.00 18.55
CA GLY A 30 28.86 11.24 19.40
C GLY A 30 29.55 9.96 19.89
N ILE A 31 29.26 8.80 19.28
CA ILE A 31 29.85 7.51 19.66
C ILE A 31 31.29 7.40 19.17
N LEU A 32 31.59 7.98 17.99
CA LEU A 32 32.93 7.95 17.42
C LEU A 32 33.32 9.31 16.82
N THR A 33 34.62 9.59 16.87
CA THR A 33 35.26 10.75 16.25
C THR A 33 36.20 10.26 15.15
N ILE A 34 36.16 10.91 13.99
CA ILE A 34 36.99 10.55 12.82
C ILE A 34 38.00 11.66 12.57
N TYR A 35 39.28 11.32 12.55
CA TYR A 35 40.35 12.22 12.16
C TYR A 35 40.89 11.80 10.80
N GLU A 36 40.87 12.71 9.83
CA GLU A 36 41.45 12.49 8.52
C GLU A 36 42.93 12.89 8.59
N ALA A 37 43.82 11.93 8.34
CA ALA A 37 45.26 12.18 8.40
C ALA A 37 45.79 12.53 7.02
N GLU A 38 46.54 13.63 6.91
CA GLU A 38 47.16 14.08 5.67
C GLU A 38 48.67 13.79 5.66
N ARG A 39 49.22 13.48 4.48
CA ARG A 39 50.67 13.36 4.29
C ARG A 39 51.28 14.75 4.12
N LYS A 40 52.61 14.85 4.22
CA LYS A 40 53.37 16.10 3.98
C LYS A 40 53.10 16.77 2.62
N ASN A 41 52.59 16.02 1.65
CA ASN A 41 52.24 16.50 0.31
C ASN A 41 50.76 16.92 0.17
N GLY A 42 50.00 17.00 1.27
CA GLY A 42 48.58 17.37 1.27
C GLY A 42 47.62 16.26 0.80
N SER A 43 48.12 15.08 0.43
CA SER A 43 47.25 13.94 0.09
C SER A 43 46.68 13.30 1.35
N GLN A 44 45.37 12.98 1.33
CA GLN A 44 44.76 12.19 2.38
C GLN A 44 45.42 10.80 2.45
N SER A 45 45.82 10.40 3.65
CA SER A 45 46.46 9.12 3.91
C SER A 45 45.45 8.08 4.39
N SER A 46 44.96 8.24 5.60
CA SER A 46 44.14 7.28 6.32
C SER A 46 43.24 8.02 7.30
N ASN A 47 42.19 7.35 7.74
CA ASN A 47 41.27 7.89 8.73
C ASN A 47 41.45 7.15 10.06
N LEU A 48 41.65 7.90 11.13
CA LEU A 48 41.69 7.39 12.50
C LEU A 48 40.29 7.46 13.10
N TYR A 49 39.77 6.33 13.55
CA TYR A 49 38.46 6.22 14.20
C TYR A 49 38.67 6.07 15.70
N SER A 50 38.30 7.09 16.47
CA SER A 50 38.39 7.11 17.94
C SER A 50 37.00 6.94 18.54
N PHE A 51 36.80 5.88 19.34
CA PHE A 51 35.53 5.68 20.05
C PHE A 51 35.49 6.55 21.31
N ASN A 52 34.47 7.38 21.43
CA ASN A 52 34.30 8.28 22.56
C ASN A 52 33.81 7.48 23.77
N ARG A 53 34.30 7.84 24.96
CA ARG A 53 33.78 7.26 26.21
C ARG A 53 32.39 7.81 26.48
N PHE A 54 31.48 6.94 26.94
CA PHE A 54 30.19 7.40 27.43
C PHE A 54 30.38 8.23 28.71
N PRO A 55 29.67 9.36 28.87
CA PRO A 55 29.79 10.23 30.04
C PRO A 55 29.30 9.57 31.33
N GLN A 56 28.50 8.50 31.25
CA GLN A 56 28.04 7.70 32.38
C GLN A 56 28.34 6.22 32.09
N CYS A 57 29.20 5.61 32.92
CA CYS A 57 29.51 4.18 32.90
C CYS A 57 28.47 3.32 33.65
N GLU A 58 27.28 3.85 33.91
CA GLU A 58 26.24 3.06 34.56
C GLU A 58 25.45 2.29 33.49
N PRO A 59 25.39 0.94 33.58
CA PRO A 59 24.42 0.21 32.78
C PRO A 59 23.03 0.77 33.09
N PRO A 60 22.20 1.07 32.07
CA PRO A 60 20.85 1.56 32.32
C PRO A 60 20.17 0.60 33.31
N LYS A 61 19.70 1.13 34.45
CA LYS A 61 18.83 0.37 35.37
C LYS A 61 17.81 -0.36 34.51
N ALA A 62 17.60 -1.65 34.74
CA ALA A 62 16.78 -2.57 33.93
C ALA A 62 15.32 -2.09 33.76
N LYS A 63 15.12 -0.99 33.06
CA LYS A 63 13.88 -0.62 32.42
C LYS A 63 13.76 -1.60 31.29
N LYS A 64 12.66 -2.36 31.30
CA LYS A 64 12.21 -3.13 30.14
C LYS A 64 12.38 -2.24 28.91
N LEU A 65 13.42 -2.51 28.12
CA LEU A 65 13.55 -1.98 26.79
C LEU A 65 12.37 -2.61 26.06
N TYR A 66 11.25 -1.89 26.00
CA TYR A 66 10.19 -2.22 25.08
C TYR A 66 10.84 -2.11 23.71
N GLN A 67 11.29 -3.25 23.18
CA GLN A 67 11.61 -3.37 21.78
C GLN A 67 10.37 -2.85 21.06
N PRO A 68 10.48 -1.76 20.26
CA PRO A 68 9.36 -1.33 19.48
C PRO A 68 8.93 -2.53 18.64
N LYS A 69 7.66 -2.95 18.75
CA LYS A 69 7.10 -4.07 17.96
C LYS A 69 7.16 -3.80 16.45
N GLU A 70 7.44 -2.55 16.06
CA GLU A 70 7.53 -2.12 14.69
C GLU A 70 8.92 -1.58 14.37
N THR A 71 9.48 -2.07 13.26
CA THR A 71 10.63 -1.47 12.62
C THR A 71 10.29 -0.03 12.22
N ASN A 72 11.07 0.94 12.69
CA ASN A 72 11.01 2.30 12.16
C ASN A 72 11.35 2.25 10.66
N ASN A 73 10.33 2.33 9.81
CA ASN A 73 10.49 2.44 8.36
C ASN A 73 11.39 3.66 8.05
N LEU A 74 12.66 3.41 7.73
CA LEU A 74 13.64 4.43 7.31
C LEU A 74 13.40 4.93 5.89
N LEU A 75 12.26 4.61 5.27
CA LEU A 75 11.78 5.25 4.05
C LEU A 75 11.17 6.64 4.31
N LYS A 76 11.52 7.31 5.43
CA LYS A 76 11.53 8.77 5.43
C LYS A 76 12.76 9.21 4.64
N THR A 77 12.67 9.07 3.32
CA THR A 77 13.44 9.90 2.40
C THR A 77 13.19 11.32 2.87
N ASN A 78 14.24 11.96 3.39
CA ASN A 78 14.26 13.39 3.55
C ASN A 78 13.94 13.88 2.13
N LYS A 79 12.71 14.35 1.91
CA LYS A 79 12.33 14.96 0.66
C LYS A 79 13.17 16.23 0.62
N GLN A 80 14.43 16.11 0.19
CA GLN A 80 15.06 17.18 -0.54
C GLN A 80 13.97 17.59 -1.51
N LYS A 81 13.51 18.84 -1.37
CA LYS A 81 12.71 19.45 -2.41
C LYS A 81 13.60 19.36 -3.64
N SER A 82 13.50 18.27 -4.41
CA SER A 82 13.61 18.35 -5.85
C SER A 82 12.82 19.61 -6.15
N ASN A 83 13.42 20.58 -6.83
CA ASN A 83 12.70 21.71 -7.36
C ASN A 83 11.56 21.12 -8.19
N LYS A 84 10.43 20.83 -7.54
CA LYS A 84 9.17 20.51 -8.17
C LYS A 84 8.89 21.84 -8.81
N ARG A 85 9.14 21.89 -10.11
CA ARG A 85 8.57 22.88 -10.98
C ARG A 85 7.15 23.09 -10.45
N ASN A 86 6.88 24.29 -9.93
CA ASN A 86 5.52 24.71 -9.63
C ASN A 86 4.86 24.89 -11.00
N GLU A 87 4.69 23.80 -11.75
CA GLU A 87 3.66 23.75 -12.76
C GLU A 87 2.39 23.90 -11.95
N ALA A 88 1.76 25.08 -12.06
CA ALA A 88 0.40 25.26 -11.61
C ALA A 88 -0.35 24.02 -12.06
N ARG A 89 -0.90 23.27 -11.10
CA ARG A 89 -1.64 22.05 -11.37
C ARG A 89 -2.71 22.47 -12.38
N ILE A 90 -2.55 22.08 -13.64
CA ILE A 90 -3.51 22.43 -14.68
C ILE A 90 -4.77 21.70 -14.24
N GLU A 91 -5.72 22.45 -13.66
CA GLU A 91 -7.04 21.93 -13.32
C GLU A 91 -7.71 21.65 -14.65
N LEU A 92 -7.63 20.39 -15.07
CA LEU A 92 -8.31 19.89 -16.24
C LEU A 92 -9.76 19.67 -15.85
N ASP A 93 -10.66 20.34 -16.54
CA ASP A 93 -12.10 20.20 -16.31
C ASP A 93 -12.60 18.81 -16.70
N HIS A 94 -13.78 18.42 -16.22
CA HIS A 94 -14.43 17.14 -16.45
C HIS A 94 -14.59 16.75 -17.93
N THR A 95 -14.44 17.70 -18.86
CA THR A 95 -14.41 17.48 -20.32
C THR A 95 -13.16 16.75 -20.81
N PHE A 96 -12.08 16.74 -20.01
CA PHE A 96 -10.81 16.07 -20.33
C PHE A 96 -10.65 14.69 -19.68
N VAL A 97 -11.74 14.11 -19.14
CA VAL A 97 -11.73 12.78 -18.55
C VAL A 97 -11.52 11.72 -19.64
N SER A 98 -10.69 10.72 -19.38
CA SER A 98 -10.46 9.60 -20.29
C SER A 98 -11.74 8.85 -20.68
N ASP A 99 -11.83 8.45 -21.95
CA ASP A 99 -12.91 7.60 -22.51
C ASP A 99 -13.09 6.25 -21.80
N LYS A 100 -12.13 5.84 -20.95
CA LYS A 100 -12.23 4.65 -20.10
C LYS A 100 -13.27 4.80 -18.98
N VAL A 101 -13.68 6.01 -18.66
CA VAL A 101 -14.69 6.30 -17.63
C VAL A 101 -16.06 6.36 -18.29
N PRO A 102 -17.05 5.56 -17.85
CA PRO A 102 -18.40 5.60 -18.42
C PRO A 102 -19.06 6.97 -18.28
N GLN A 103 -19.70 7.41 -19.36
CA GLN A 103 -20.34 8.73 -19.42
C GLN A 103 -21.39 8.92 -18.31
N ALA A 104 -22.16 7.88 -17.98
CA ALA A 104 -23.14 7.94 -16.89
C ALA A 104 -22.50 8.25 -15.53
N PHE A 105 -21.28 7.75 -15.29
CA PHE A 105 -20.53 8.04 -14.07
C PHE A 105 -19.99 9.47 -14.08
N ILE A 106 -19.37 9.91 -15.19
CA ILE A 106 -18.87 11.29 -15.35
C ILE A 106 -19.98 12.31 -15.09
N GLN A 107 -21.15 12.10 -15.70
CA GLN A 107 -22.30 13.00 -15.57
C GLN A 107 -22.77 13.13 -14.12
N LEU A 108 -22.63 12.09 -13.30
CA LEU A 108 -22.96 12.17 -11.87
C LEU A 108 -21.86 12.86 -11.05
N VAL A 109 -20.61 12.44 -11.24
CA VAL A 109 -19.48 12.88 -10.38
C VAL A 109 -19.15 14.36 -10.62
N LYS A 110 -19.29 14.85 -11.86
CA LYS A 110 -18.97 16.24 -12.23
C LYS A 110 -19.71 17.30 -11.39
N TYR A 111 -20.91 16.98 -10.88
CA TYR A 111 -21.67 17.89 -10.03
C TYR A 111 -21.05 18.11 -8.64
N PHE A 112 -20.13 17.22 -8.23
CA PHE A 112 -19.47 17.27 -6.92
C PHE A 112 -17.97 17.51 -7.03
N PHE A 113 -17.34 17.06 -8.12
CA PHE A 113 -15.91 17.22 -8.40
C PHE A 113 -15.73 17.56 -9.88
N SER A 114 -15.24 18.77 -10.18
CA SER A 114 -15.02 19.25 -11.56
C SER A 114 -13.68 18.79 -12.15
N ASP A 115 -12.69 18.49 -11.31
CA ASP A 115 -11.36 18.08 -11.75
C ASP A 115 -11.37 16.68 -12.37
N ALA A 116 -10.94 16.58 -13.64
CA ALA A 116 -10.89 15.32 -14.39
C ALA A 116 -10.06 14.27 -13.67
N LYS A 117 -8.92 14.67 -13.10
CA LYS A 117 -8.04 13.74 -12.37
C LYS A 117 -8.75 13.13 -11.16
N THR A 118 -9.53 13.92 -10.44
CA THR A 118 -10.34 13.44 -9.31
C THR A 118 -11.40 12.44 -9.78
N ILE A 119 -12.09 12.69 -10.89
CA ILE A 119 -13.06 11.76 -11.48
C ILE A 119 -12.38 10.43 -11.85
N GLU A 120 -11.21 10.50 -12.47
CA GLU A 120 -10.42 9.32 -12.84
C GLU A 120 -9.92 8.54 -11.62
N GLU A 121 -9.53 9.21 -10.54
CA GLU A 121 -9.12 8.55 -9.30
C GLU A 121 -10.27 7.74 -8.68
N TYR A 122 -11.50 8.27 -8.69
CA TYR A 122 -12.69 7.50 -8.27
C TYR A 122 -12.93 6.29 -9.18
N TRP A 123 -12.85 6.47 -10.50
CA TRP A 123 -13.04 5.36 -11.43
C TRP A 123 -11.93 4.31 -11.33
N HIS A 124 -10.70 4.72 -11.05
CA HIS A 124 -9.59 3.81 -10.82
C HIS A 124 -9.84 2.88 -9.62
N MET A 125 -10.44 3.40 -8.54
CA MET A 125 -10.85 2.56 -7.40
C MET A 125 -11.92 1.53 -7.77
N VAL A 126 -12.84 1.89 -8.68
CA VAL A 126 -13.83 0.95 -9.23
C VAL A 126 -13.14 -0.16 -10.00
N GLN A 127 -12.19 0.17 -10.88
CA GLN A 127 -11.44 -0.81 -11.66
C GLN A 127 -10.67 -1.78 -10.77
N ILE A 128 -10.02 -1.29 -9.71
CA ILE A 128 -9.33 -2.15 -8.74
C ILE A 128 -10.32 -3.10 -8.04
N ALA A 129 -11.49 -2.60 -7.64
CA ALA A 129 -12.50 -3.42 -6.98
C ALA A 129 -13.09 -4.46 -7.93
N ALA A 130 -13.45 -4.07 -9.16
CA ALA A 130 -13.99 -4.94 -10.18
C ALA A 130 -13.01 -6.05 -10.57
N PHE A 131 -11.73 -5.71 -10.78
CA PHE A 131 -10.66 -6.68 -11.03
C PHE A 131 -10.54 -7.71 -9.90
N ARG A 132 -10.66 -7.27 -8.64
CA ARG A 132 -10.56 -8.16 -7.47
C ARG A 132 -11.68 -9.20 -7.38
N PHE A 133 -12.87 -8.90 -7.91
CA PHE A 133 -14.03 -9.79 -7.86
C PHE A 133 -14.41 -10.33 -9.26
N GLU A 134 -13.50 -10.21 -10.24
CA GLU A 134 -13.69 -10.69 -11.61
C GLU A 134 -15.02 -10.20 -12.24
N CYS A 135 -15.45 -8.99 -11.88
CA CYS A 135 -16.68 -8.37 -12.37
C CYS A 135 -16.39 -7.42 -13.53
N ASP A 136 -17.27 -7.36 -14.53
CA ASP A 136 -17.21 -6.32 -15.55
C ASP A 136 -17.80 -5.00 -15.02
N GLN A 137 -16.95 -4.00 -14.80
CA GLN A 137 -17.40 -2.68 -14.35
C GLN A 137 -18.29 -1.93 -15.37
N HIS A 138 -18.30 -2.37 -16.63
CA HIS A 138 -19.14 -1.81 -17.69
C HIS A 138 -20.49 -2.53 -17.82
N ALA A 139 -20.69 -3.66 -17.15
CA ALA A 139 -22.00 -4.31 -17.09
C ALA A 139 -23.02 -3.36 -16.45
N GLY A 140 -24.22 -3.27 -17.04
CA GLY A 140 -25.24 -2.29 -16.65
C GLY A 140 -25.61 -2.33 -15.16
N ASP A 141 -25.76 -3.54 -14.60
CA ASP A 141 -26.10 -3.75 -13.19
C ASP A 141 -24.96 -3.32 -12.27
N VAL A 142 -23.71 -3.64 -12.63
CA VAL A 142 -22.51 -3.26 -11.89
C VAL A 142 -22.31 -1.75 -11.93
N LEU A 143 -22.44 -1.13 -13.10
CA LEU A 143 -22.36 0.32 -13.26
C LEU A 143 -23.44 1.04 -12.42
N THR A 144 -24.66 0.50 -12.38
CA THR A 144 -25.76 1.02 -11.56
C THR A 144 -25.42 0.94 -10.07
N LEU A 145 -24.88 -0.20 -9.61
CA LEU A 145 -24.40 -0.38 -8.24
C LEU A 145 -23.29 0.61 -7.88
N ILE A 146 -22.35 0.86 -8.78
CA ILE A 146 -21.26 1.84 -8.60
C ILE A 146 -21.83 3.26 -8.46
N ILE A 147 -22.76 3.64 -9.33
CA ILE A 147 -23.46 4.94 -9.29
C ILE A 147 -24.20 5.11 -7.96
N GLN A 148 -24.92 4.08 -7.51
CA GLN A 148 -25.60 4.08 -6.20
C GLN A 148 -24.61 4.20 -5.04
N SER A 149 -23.47 3.50 -5.10
CA SER A 149 -22.40 3.58 -4.11
C SER A 149 -21.82 4.98 -4.01
N PHE A 150 -21.67 5.68 -5.15
CA PHE A 150 -21.22 7.06 -5.16
C PHE A 150 -22.25 8.00 -4.53
N LYS A 151 -23.55 7.82 -4.81
CA LYS A 151 -24.62 8.57 -4.14
C LYS A 151 -24.56 8.37 -2.61
N GLN A 152 -24.31 7.14 -2.14
CA GLN A 152 -24.15 6.86 -0.71
C GLN A 152 -22.95 7.62 -0.10
N LEU A 153 -21.81 7.68 -0.80
CA LEU A 153 -20.67 8.51 -0.40
C LEU A 153 -21.10 9.98 -0.24
N ILE A 154 -21.77 10.56 -1.24
CA ILE A 154 -22.22 11.96 -1.20
C ILE A 154 -23.18 12.21 -0.03
N CYS A 155 -24.14 11.32 0.21
CA CYS A 155 -25.02 11.41 1.37
C CYS A 155 -24.21 11.45 2.68
N LYS A 156 -23.20 10.57 2.82
CA LYS A 156 -22.35 10.55 4.02
C LYS A 156 -21.50 11.82 4.16
N LEU A 157 -20.94 12.33 3.07
CA LEU A 157 -20.18 13.58 3.05
C LEU A 157 -21.04 14.78 3.48
N LYS A 158 -22.31 14.82 3.04
CA LYS A 158 -23.23 15.90 3.37
C LYS A 158 -23.81 15.79 4.79
N SER A 159 -24.09 14.58 5.26
CA SER A 159 -24.70 14.36 6.58
C SER A 159 -23.68 14.31 7.72
N THR A 160 -22.40 14.04 7.46
CA THR A 160 -21.38 13.82 8.50
C THR A 160 -20.07 14.55 8.18
N LYS A 161 -19.52 15.32 9.13
CA LYS A 161 -18.26 16.07 8.94
C LYS A 161 -16.97 15.22 9.00
N THR A 162 -17.06 13.88 9.08
CA THR A 162 -15.94 13.01 9.47
C THR A 162 -15.33 12.16 8.35
N VAL A 163 -15.79 12.25 7.10
CA VAL A 163 -15.18 11.48 6.01
C VAL A 163 -13.86 12.14 5.59
N VAL A 164 -12.78 11.77 6.27
CA VAL A 164 -11.43 12.35 6.04
C VAL A 164 -10.86 11.96 4.66
N LYS A 165 -11.19 10.76 4.16
CA LYS A 165 -10.65 10.20 2.91
C LYS A 165 -11.77 9.71 1.99
N PRO A 166 -12.41 10.59 1.19
CA PRO A 166 -13.57 10.26 0.37
C PRO A 166 -13.34 9.13 -0.63
N ILE A 167 -12.20 9.13 -1.34
CA ILE A 167 -11.85 8.10 -2.34
C ILE A 167 -11.70 6.72 -1.69
N ALA A 168 -11.01 6.64 -0.55
CA ALA A 168 -10.85 5.38 0.18
C ALA A 168 -12.17 4.87 0.77
N PHE A 169 -13.02 5.78 1.25
CA PHE A 169 -14.35 5.44 1.75
C PHE A 169 -15.23 4.87 0.62
N PHE A 170 -15.23 5.52 -0.54
CA PHE A 170 -15.91 5.05 -1.74
C PHE A 170 -15.45 3.66 -2.17
N TYR A 171 -14.13 3.44 -2.25
CA TYR A 171 -13.57 2.11 -2.52
C TYR A 171 -14.11 1.04 -1.57
N GLY A 172 -14.21 1.36 -0.27
CA GLY A 172 -14.80 0.47 0.73
C GLY A 172 -16.27 0.11 0.45
N ILE A 173 -17.09 1.09 0.08
CA ILE A 173 -18.51 0.86 -0.27
C ILE A 173 -18.61 -0.08 -1.48
N VAL A 174 -17.91 0.25 -2.56
CA VAL A 174 -17.94 -0.53 -3.81
C VAL A 174 -17.44 -1.95 -3.57
N THR A 175 -16.32 -2.10 -2.86
CA THR A 175 -15.74 -3.40 -2.52
C THR A 175 -16.72 -4.28 -1.74
N ASN A 176 -17.43 -3.71 -0.76
CA ASN A 176 -18.39 -4.47 0.04
C ASN A 176 -19.59 -4.94 -0.80
N LYS A 177 -20.12 -4.06 -1.66
CA LYS A 177 -21.26 -4.40 -2.53
C LYS A 177 -20.89 -5.41 -3.62
N LEU A 178 -19.72 -5.28 -4.23
CA LEU A 178 -19.23 -6.27 -5.21
C LEU A 178 -18.94 -7.61 -4.56
N LYS A 179 -18.37 -7.61 -3.34
CA LYS A 179 -18.16 -8.85 -2.58
C LYS A 179 -19.47 -9.60 -2.34
N GLU A 180 -20.55 -8.89 -2.02
CA GLU A 180 -21.87 -9.49 -1.82
C GLU A 180 -22.36 -10.20 -3.09
N ILE A 181 -22.31 -9.52 -4.24
CA ILE A 181 -22.66 -10.10 -5.55
C ILE A 181 -21.81 -11.34 -5.86
N PHE A 182 -20.49 -11.22 -5.69
CA PHE A 182 -19.56 -12.31 -5.93
C PHE A 182 -19.84 -13.53 -5.05
N LEU A 183 -20.16 -13.31 -3.77
CA LEU A 183 -20.55 -14.38 -2.86
C LEU A 183 -21.85 -15.06 -3.30
N HIS A 184 -22.87 -14.28 -3.68
CA HIS A 184 -24.14 -14.84 -4.20
C HIS A 184 -23.92 -15.70 -5.44
N GLN A 185 -23.13 -15.24 -6.40
CA GLN A 185 -22.78 -16.01 -7.60
C GLN A 185 -22.07 -17.33 -7.25
N LEU A 186 -21.15 -17.31 -6.27
CA LEU A 186 -20.49 -18.54 -5.80
C LEU A 186 -21.46 -19.55 -5.17
N PHE A 187 -22.47 -19.07 -4.43
CA PHE A 187 -23.49 -19.93 -3.83
C PHE A 187 -24.41 -20.55 -4.91
N GLU A 188 -24.88 -19.76 -5.88
CA GLU A 188 -25.71 -20.26 -6.99
C GLU A 188 -24.98 -21.32 -7.84
N VAL A 189 -23.68 -21.15 -8.08
CA VAL A 189 -22.85 -22.14 -8.79
C VAL A 189 -22.67 -23.42 -7.97
N ARG A 190 -22.67 -23.33 -6.64
CA ARG A 190 -22.56 -24.51 -5.75
C ARG A 190 -23.88 -25.28 -5.71
N GLU A 191 -25.02 -24.60 -5.71
CA GLU A 191 -26.34 -25.26 -5.72
C GLU A 191 -26.69 -25.90 -7.07
N SER A 192 -26.16 -25.38 -8.18
CA SER A 192 -26.42 -25.92 -9.53
C SER A 192 -25.58 -27.14 -9.93
N LYS A 193 -24.56 -27.53 -9.14
CA LYS A 193 -23.78 -28.73 -9.41
C LYS A 193 -24.18 -29.84 -8.42
N PRO A 194 -24.83 -30.93 -8.87
CA PRO A 194 -25.09 -32.06 -8.00
C PRO A 194 -23.75 -32.62 -7.50
N ILE A 195 -23.63 -32.71 -6.18
CA ILE A 195 -22.46 -33.28 -5.53
C ILE A 195 -22.50 -34.78 -5.82
N HIS A 196 -21.59 -35.26 -6.66
CA HIS A 196 -21.40 -36.68 -6.89
C HIS A 196 -20.16 -37.15 -6.16
N PHE A 197 -20.30 -38.23 -5.39
CA PHE A 197 -19.19 -38.92 -4.76
C PHE A 197 -18.99 -40.25 -5.45
N VAL A 198 -17.75 -40.53 -5.84
CA VAL A 198 -17.34 -41.84 -6.34
C VAL A 198 -16.89 -42.66 -5.13
N LEU A 199 -17.66 -43.69 -4.78
CA LEU A 199 -17.30 -44.64 -3.74
C LEU A 199 -16.08 -45.45 -4.17
N GLN A 200 -15.32 -46.00 -3.22
CA GLN A 200 -14.19 -46.90 -3.52
C GLN A 200 -14.63 -48.16 -4.31
N SER A 201 -15.93 -48.50 -4.30
CA SER A 201 -16.54 -49.55 -5.13
C SER A 201 -16.68 -49.18 -6.62
N GLY A 202 -16.46 -47.91 -7.00
CA GLY A 202 -16.69 -47.38 -8.35
C GLY A 202 -18.12 -46.87 -8.58
N GLU A 203 -19.00 -46.97 -7.59
CA GLU A 203 -20.37 -46.47 -7.67
C GLU A 203 -20.40 -44.94 -7.49
N VAL A 204 -21.17 -44.26 -8.35
CA VAL A 204 -21.38 -42.81 -8.32
C VAL A 204 -22.71 -42.51 -7.65
N MET A 205 -22.67 -41.91 -6.46
CA MET A 205 -23.88 -41.51 -5.74
C MET A 205 -24.23 -40.06 -6.06
N TYR A 206 -25.44 -39.82 -6.54
CA TYR A 206 -26.02 -38.48 -6.73
C TYR A 206 -26.89 -38.14 -5.52
N TYR A 207 -26.54 -37.07 -4.80
CA TYR A 207 -27.40 -36.51 -3.75
C TYR A 207 -28.15 -35.30 -4.30
N ASP A 208 -29.45 -35.46 -4.54
CA ASP A 208 -30.35 -34.38 -4.93
C ASP A 208 -31.23 -34.03 -3.71
N TRP A 209 -30.88 -32.97 -2.98
CA TRP A 209 -31.55 -32.60 -1.72
C TRP A 209 -32.98 -32.08 -1.90
N LEU A 210 -33.43 -31.90 -3.15
CA LEU A 210 -34.76 -31.40 -3.49
C LEU A 210 -35.79 -32.50 -3.80
N HIS A 211 -35.37 -33.77 -3.83
CA HIS A 211 -36.26 -34.91 -4.06
C HIS A 211 -36.09 -36.00 -2.99
N SER A 212 -36.13 -35.62 -1.71
CA SER A 212 -36.56 -36.59 -0.69
C SER A 212 -38.07 -36.79 -0.82
N GLU A 213 -38.42 -37.89 -1.46
CA GLU A 213 -39.74 -38.50 -1.69
C GLU A 213 -40.87 -38.02 -0.75
N SER A 214 -42.00 -37.65 -1.36
CA SER A 214 -43.36 -37.82 -0.80
C SER A 214 -44.02 -39.02 -1.45
#